data_AF-A0A924TAB3-F1
#
_entry.id   AF-A0A924TAB3-F1
#
_cell.length_a   1.000
_cell.length_b   1.000
_cell.length_c   1.000
_cell.angle_alpha   90.00
_cell.angle_beta   90.00
_cell.angle_gamma   90.00
#
_symmetry.space_group_name_H-M   'P 1'
#
loop_
_entity.id
_entity.type
_entity.pdbx_description
1 polymer ?
#
loop_
_entity_poly.entity_id
_entity_poly.type
_entity_poly.pdbx_seq_one_letter_code
_entity_poly.pdbx_strand_id
1 'polypeptide(L)'
;ERVTQRLSVGQIQHERKDLRNPDSGKLLAYVFDYQTKSRAFITLTPEHATGCIAFRVTNVGGFGVLNTTYPAAQVTTGLLDELAKKLVGQPSRFG
;
A
#
# COMPACT_ATOMS: atom_id res chain seq x y z
N GLU A 1 -7.76 0.01 -15.73
CA GLU A 1 -7.16 1.25 -15.16
C GLU A 1 -6.84 1.16 -13.66
N ARG A 2 -7.80 0.79 -12.81
CA ARG A 2 -7.61 0.74 -11.33
C ARG A 2 -6.44 -0.13 -10.83
N VAL A 3 -6.08 -1.19 -11.56
CA VAL A 3 -4.98 -2.11 -11.21
C VAL A 3 -3.61 -1.48 -11.50
N THR A 4 -3.46 -0.80 -12.65
CA THR A 4 -2.20 -0.16 -13.07
C THR A 4 -1.80 0.97 -12.12
N GLN A 5 -2.78 1.76 -11.66
CA GLN A 5 -2.55 2.82 -10.68
C GLN A 5 -2.05 2.26 -9.34
N ARG A 6 -2.57 1.10 -8.89
CA ARG A 6 -2.12 0.44 -7.66
C ARG A 6 -0.71 -0.14 -7.79
N LEU A 7 -0.39 -0.77 -8.93
CA LEU A 7 0.94 -1.31 -9.19
C LEU A 7 2.03 -0.23 -9.27
N SER A 8 1.68 0.94 -9.85
CA SER A 8 2.55 2.13 -9.88
C SER A 8 2.85 2.65 -8.47
N VAL A 9 1.83 2.73 -7.61
CA VAL A 9 1.98 3.22 -6.23
C VAL A 9 2.83 2.28 -5.38
N GLY A 10 2.75 0.97 -5.63
CA GLY A 10 3.52 -0.04 -4.90
C GLY A 10 5.00 -0.18 -5.31
N GLN A 11 5.46 0.54 -6.34
CA GLN A 11 6.80 0.42 -6.93
C GLN A 11 7.17 -1.02 -7.35
N ILE A 12 6.21 -1.77 -7.90
CA ILE A 12 6.41 -3.17 -8.28
C ILE A 12 6.72 -3.25 -9.77
N GLN A 13 7.86 -3.86 -10.11
CA GLN A 13 8.14 -4.27 -11.48
C GLN A 13 7.05 -5.27 -11.92
N HIS A 14 6.32 -4.92 -12.97
CA HIS A 14 5.24 -5.71 -13.53
C HIS A 14 5.43 -5.83 -15.04
N GLU A 15 5.21 -7.01 -15.59
CA GLU A 15 5.21 -7.24 -17.04
C GLU A 15 3.75 -7.25 -17.51
N ARG A 16 3.40 -6.32 -18.41
CA ARG A 16 2.07 -6.27 -19.04
C ARG A 16 2.08 -7.22 -20.23
N LYS A 17 1.28 -8.28 -20.18
CA LYS A 17 1.04 -9.17 -21.31
C LYS A 17 -0.36 -8.93 -21.88
N ASP A 18 -0.40 -8.67 -23.17
CA ASP A 18 -1.63 -8.50 -23.93
C ASP A 18 -2.15 -9.87 -24.35
N LEU A 19 -3.22 -10.34 -23.72
CA LEU A 19 -3.84 -11.62 -24.05
C LEU A 19 -4.83 -11.40 -25.20
N ARG A 20 -4.52 -11.96 -26.37
CA ARG A 20 -5.28 -11.79 -27.61
C ARG A 20 -5.98 -13.08 -28.03
N ASN A 21 -7.11 -12.95 -28.72
CA ASN A 21 -7.83 -14.06 -29.32
C ASN A 21 -6.96 -14.71 -30.42
N PRO A 22 -6.68 -16.02 -30.35
CA PRO A 22 -5.80 -16.70 -31.30
C PRO A 22 -6.32 -16.67 -32.75
N ASP A 23 -7.63 -16.62 -32.96
CA ASP A 23 -8.22 -16.69 -34.32
C ASP A 23 -8.47 -15.31 -34.93
N SER A 24 -8.77 -14.29 -34.12
CA SER A 24 -9.22 -12.98 -34.60
C SER A 24 -8.25 -11.83 -34.28
N GLY A 25 -7.18 -12.10 -33.54
CA GLY A 25 -6.19 -11.09 -33.10
C GLY A 25 -6.75 -9.98 -32.19
N LYS A 26 -8.04 -10.04 -31.81
CA LYS A 26 -8.67 -9.05 -30.94
C LYS A 26 -8.17 -9.20 -29.51
N LEU A 27 -7.90 -8.07 -28.86
CA LEU A 27 -7.48 -8.02 -27.47
C LEU A 27 -8.62 -8.51 -26.55
N LEU A 28 -8.36 -9.57 -25.77
CA LEU A 28 -9.33 -10.15 -24.84
C LEU A 28 -9.15 -9.58 -23.42
N ALA A 29 -7.92 -9.53 -22.93
CA ALA A 29 -7.62 -9.04 -21.59
C ALA A 29 -6.17 -8.54 -21.46
N TYR A 30 -5.95 -7.64 -20.52
CA TYR A 30 -4.61 -7.30 -20.03
C TYR A 30 -4.30 -8.17 -18.81
N VAL A 31 -3.29 -9.01 -18.91
CA VAL A 31 -2.82 -9.86 -17.81
C VAL A 31 -1.49 -9.31 -17.31
N PHE A 32 -1.38 -9.15 -15.99
CA PHE A 32 -0.17 -8.64 -15.34
C PHE A 32 0.41 -9.75 -14.48
N ASP A 33 1.53 -10.33 -14.90
CA ASP A 33 2.33 -11.21 -14.04
C ASP A 33 3.34 -10.35 -13.28
N TYR A 34 3.34 -10.46 -11.96
CA TYR A 34 4.33 -9.80 -11.10
C TYR A 34 4.71 -10.69 -9.91
N GLN A 35 6.02 -10.89 -9.70
CA GLN A 35 6.52 -11.52 -8.47
C GLN A 35 6.55 -10.47 -7.35
N THR A 36 5.62 -10.58 -6.42
CA THR A 36 5.46 -9.59 -5.36
C THR A 36 6.49 -9.78 -4.25
N LYS A 37 7.67 -9.17 -4.37
CA LYS A 37 8.50 -8.82 -3.20
C LYS A 37 7.96 -7.52 -2.60
N SER A 38 6.71 -7.54 -2.13
CA SER A 38 6.08 -6.37 -1.52
C SER A 38 6.83 -6.02 -0.23
N ARG A 39 7.54 -4.90 -0.21
CA ARG A 39 8.11 -4.32 1.01
C ARG A 39 7.14 -3.26 1.53
N ALA A 40 6.70 -3.42 2.78
CA ALA A 40 5.99 -2.36 3.49
C ALA A 40 6.99 -1.31 3.97
N PHE A 41 6.67 -0.04 3.79
CA PHE A 41 7.45 1.08 4.31
C PHE A 41 6.59 1.94 5.21
N ILE A 42 7.22 2.47 6.27
CA ILE A 42 6.58 3.38 7.20
C ILE A 42 7.46 4.62 7.29
N THR A 43 6.85 5.78 7.12
CA THR A 43 7.49 7.07 7.40
C THR A 43 6.71 7.75 8.50
N LEU A 44 7.42 8.16 9.55
CA LEU A 44 6.88 8.97 10.63
C LEU A 44 7.50 10.36 10.51
N THR A 45 6.65 11.38 10.39
CA THR A 45 7.09 12.77 10.31
C THR A 45 6.53 13.53 11.51
N PRO A 46 7.39 13.96 12.45
CA PRO A 46 6.96 14.79 13.56
C PRO A 46 6.61 16.20 13.06
N GLU A 47 5.45 16.71 13.46
CA GLU A 47 5.01 18.09 13.24
C GLU A 47 4.99 18.81 14.58
N HIS A 48 6.07 19.52 14.88
CA HIS A 48 6.27 20.15 16.19
C HIS A 48 5.27 21.29 16.45
N ALA A 49 4.85 22.02 15.41
CA ALA A 49 3.93 23.14 15.57
C ALA A 49 2.55 22.71 16.06
N THR A 50 2.09 21.53 15.64
CA THR A 50 0.77 20.99 16.02
C THR A 50 0.85 19.90 17.08
N GLY A 51 2.06 19.50 17.49
CA GLY A 51 2.27 18.40 18.43
C GLY A 51 1.77 17.05 17.91
N CYS A 52 1.85 16.83 16.58
CA CYS A 52 1.35 15.63 15.93
C CYS A 52 2.47 14.82 15.28
N ILE A 53 2.18 13.56 14.97
CA ILE A 53 3.03 12.71 14.14
C ILE A 53 2.19 12.25 12.95
N ALA A 54 2.66 12.58 11.74
CA ALA A 54 2.08 12.08 10.51
C ALA A 54 2.68 10.72 10.17
N PHE A 55 1.82 9.74 9.93
CA PHE A 55 2.17 8.39 9.53
C PHE A 55 1.83 8.21 8.06
N ARG A 56 2.82 7.74 7.30
CA ARG A 56 2.64 7.26 5.92
C ARG A 56 3.04 5.81 5.85
N VAL A 57 2.07 4.93 5.63
CA VAL A 57 2.25 3.48 5.59
C VAL A 57 1.93 2.96 4.20
N THR A 58 2.87 2.27 3.56
CA THR A 58 2.72 1.81 2.16
C THR A 58 2.66 0.29 2.08
N ASN A 59 1.95 -0.21 1.05
CA ASN A 59 1.85 -1.62 0.72
C ASN A 59 1.16 -2.52 1.77
N VAL A 60 0.27 -1.94 2.60
CA VAL A 60 -0.40 -2.65 3.71
C VAL A 60 -1.83 -3.13 3.38
N GLY A 61 -2.26 -2.96 2.12
CA GLY A 61 -3.61 -3.33 1.68
C GLY A 61 -3.74 -3.34 0.16
N GLY A 62 -3.00 -4.21 -0.52
CA GLY A 62 -3.07 -4.34 -1.98
C GLY A 62 -2.50 -3.13 -2.73
N PHE A 63 -1.27 -2.74 -2.37
CA PHE A 63 -0.50 -1.63 -2.98
C PHE A 63 -1.04 -0.22 -2.73
N GLY A 64 -1.77 -0.03 -1.62
CA GLY A 64 -2.23 1.27 -1.16
C GLY A 64 -1.22 2.02 -0.29
N VAL A 65 -1.45 3.33 -0.13
CA VAL A 65 -0.81 4.19 0.88
C VAL A 65 -1.88 4.61 1.88
N LEU A 66 -1.63 4.39 3.16
CA LEU A 66 -2.41 4.90 4.28
C LEU A 66 -1.69 6.11 4.86
N ASN A 67 -2.35 7.27 4.86
CA ASN A 67 -1.89 8.46 5.55
C ASN A 67 -2.82 8.71 6.73
N THR A 68 -2.27 8.80 7.94
CA THR A 68 -3.02 9.14 9.15
C THR A 68 -2.16 10.03 10.04
N THR A 69 -2.78 10.76 10.95
CA THR A 69 -2.06 11.69 11.84
C THR A 69 -2.63 11.55 13.24
N TYR A 70 -1.74 11.37 14.20
CA TYR A 70 -2.09 11.27 15.61
C TYR A 70 -1.41 12.39 16.40
N PRO A 71 -2.06 12.95 17.43
CA PRO A 71 -1.37 13.72 18.45
C PRO A 71 -0.22 12.89 19.03
N ALA A 72 0.95 13.48 19.26
CA ALA A 72 2.13 12.76 19.72
C ALA A 72 1.87 11.99 21.03
N ALA A 73 1.04 12.55 21.92
CA ALA A 73 0.61 11.89 23.16
C ALA A 73 -0.22 10.62 22.96
N GLN A 74 -0.87 10.44 21.81
CA GLN A 74 -1.65 9.24 21.48
C GLN A 74 -0.78 8.14 20.82
N VAL A 75 0.46 8.47 20.43
CA VAL A 75 1.43 7.52 19.89
C VAL A 75 2.01 6.68 21.02
N THR A 76 1.21 5.73 21.46
CA THR A 76 1.51 4.79 22.55
C THR A 76 1.91 3.43 21.98
N THR A 77 2.44 2.56 22.84
CA THR A 77 2.72 1.15 22.50
C THR A 77 1.47 0.45 21.94
N GLY A 78 0.30 0.69 22.52
CA GLY A 78 -0.95 0.11 22.03
C GLY A 78 -1.32 0.55 20.61
N LEU A 79 -1.06 1.81 20.25
CA LEU A 79 -1.24 2.27 18.87
C LEU A 79 -0.23 1.62 17.92
N LEU A 80 1.01 1.47 18.35
CA LEU A 80 2.06 0.80 17.56
C LEU A 80 1.80 -0.70 17.39
N ASP A 81 1.15 -1.36 18.34
CA ASP A 81 0.70 -2.75 18.20
C ASP A 81 -0.40 -2.86 17.12
N GLU A 82 -1.34 -1.92 17.08
CA GLU A 82 -2.34 -1.87 16.01
C GLU A 82 -1.67 -1.61 14.65
N LEU A 83 -0.64 -0.76 14.58
CA LEU A 83 0.18 -0.59 13.38
C LEU A 83 0.86 -1.91 12.97
N ALA A 84 1.47 -2.61 13.92
CA ALA A 84 2.13 -3.89 13.67
C ALA A 84 1.15 -4.93 13.11
N LYS A 85 -0.04 -5.07 13.70
CA LYS A 85 -1.13 -5.92 13.18
C LYS A 85 -1.46 -5.58 11.73
N LYS A 86 -1.60 -4.27 11.43
CA LYS A 86 -1.87 -3.80 10.07
C LYS A 86 -0.79 -4.29 9.09
N LEU A 87 0.49 -4.09 9.43
CA LEU A 87 1.64 -4.44 8.59
C LEU A 87 1.68 -5.93 8.21
N VAL A 88 1.30 -6.80 9.13
CA VAL A 88 1.27 -8.25 8.90
C VAL A 88 -0.06 -8.76 8.33
N GLY A 89 -0.97 -7.85 7.96
CA GLY A 89 -2.26 -8.18 7.37
C GLY A 89 -3.31 -8.70 8.35
N GLN A 90 -3.10 -8.52 9.66
CA GLN A 90 -4.10 -8.84 10.67
C GLN A 90 -5.15 -7.73 10.80
N PRO A 91 -6.37 -8.05 11.28
CA PRO A 91 -7.35 -7.04 11.67
C PRO A 91 -6.74 -6.03 12.65
N SER A 92 -6.91 -4.75 12.35
CA SER A 92 -6.28 -3.66 13.07
C SER A 92 -7.18 -2.42 13.05
N ARG A 93 -7.16 -1.66 14.15
CA ARG A 93 -7.80 -0.36 14.33
C ARG A 93 -6.91 0.82 13.91
N PHE A 94 -5.73 0.53 13.36
CA PHE A 94 -4.81 1.55 12.87
C PHE A 94 -5.28 2.11 11.53
N GLY A 95 -5.32 3.44 11.42
CA GLY A 95 -5.79 4.18 10.25
C GLY A 95 -6.93 5.12 10.58
#